data_AF-A0AAP7QPC4-F1
#
_entry.id   AF-A0AAP7QPC4-F1
#
_cell.length_a   1.000
_cell.length_b   1.000
_cell.length_c   1.000
_cell.angle_alpha   90.00
_cell.angle_beta   90.00
_cell.angle_gamma   90.00
#
_symmetry.space_group_name_H-M   'P 1'
#
loop_
_entity.id
_entity.type
_entity.pdbx_description
1 polymer ?
#
loop_
_entity_poly.entity_id
_entity_poly.type
_entity_poly.pdbx_seq_one_letter_code
_entity_poly.pdbx_strand_id
1 'polypeptide(L)' 'MMFPTVADIKQFWDWQCYGPEDIAFYVSIGWISADDYQDITGDKYEA' A
#
# COMPACT_ATOMS: atom_id res chain seq x y z
N MET A 1 -13.78 9.58 -10.17
CA MET A 1 -12.58 9.48 -9.33
C MET A 1 -11.98 8.12 -9.56
N MET A 2 -10.80 8.06 -10.17
CA MET A 2 -10.07 6.82 -10.34
C MET A 2 -9.16 6.72 -9.13
N PHE A 3 -9.51 5.80 -8.22
CA PHE A 3 -8.61 5.45 -7.14
C PHE A 3 -7.38 4.72 -7.72
N PRO A 4 -6.20 4.89 -7.12
CA PRO A 4 -4.99 4.24 -7.59
C PRO A 4 -5.13 2.71 -7.53
N THR A 5 -4.60 2.03 -8.53
CA THR A 5 -4.47 0.57 -8.52
C THR A 5 -3.35 0.14 -7.58
N VAL A 6 -3.28 -1.15 -7.23
CA VAL A 6 -2.15 -1.70 -6.45
C VAL A 6 -0.80 -1.38 -7.11
N ALA A 7 -0.74 -1.41 -8.45
CA ALA A 7 0.46 -1.04 -9.21
C ALA A 7 0.83 0.43 -9.05
N ASP A 8 -0.16 1.34 -9.04
CA ASP A 8 0.08 2.77 -8.77
C ASP A 8 0.61 2.95 -7.34
N ILE A 9 -0.03 2.31 -6.35
CA ILE A 9 0.40 2.39 -4.93
C ILE A 9 1.85 1.89 -4.78
N LYS A 10 2.20 0.79 -5.44
CA LYS A 10 3.57 0.27 -5.49
C LYS A 10 4.55 1.24 -6.13
N GLN A 11 4.14 1.93 -7.18
CA GLN A 11 4.97 2.93 -7.85
C GLN A 11 5.20 4.16 -6.95
N PHE A 12 4.19 4.61 -6.22
CA PHE A 12 4.34 5.69 -5.22
C PHE A 12 5.22 5.26 -4.04
N TRP A 13 5.14 3.99 -3.62
CA TRP A 13 6.06 3.41 -2.63
C TRP A 13 7.51 3.41 -3.14
N ASP A 14 7.75 2.95 -4.37
CA ASP A 14 9.06 2.92 -5.00
C ASP A 14 9.66 4.33 -5.18
N TRP A 15 8.80 5.31 -5.48
CA TRP A 15 9.15 6.73 -5.50
C TRP A 15 9.37 7.36 -4.12
N GLN A 16 9.26 6.58 -3.05
CA GLN A 16 9.34 7.02 -1.65
C GLN A 16 8.35 8.16 -1.33
N CYS A 17 7.23 8.22 -2.07
CA CYS A 17 6.14 9.15 -1.82
C CYS A 17 5.19 8.63 -0.74
N TYR A 18 5.19 7.33 -0.48
CA TYR A 18 4.42 6.69 0.58
C TYR A 18 5.33 6.04 1.62
N GLY A 19 4.99 6.30 2.89
CA GLY A 19 5.53 5.60 4.04
C GLY A 19 4.69 4.36 4.39
N PRO A 20 5.20 3.49 5.27
CA PRO A 20 4.50 2.25 5.64
C PRO A 20 3.12 2.53 6.25
N GLU A 21 2.94 3.70 6.87
CA GLU A 21 1.66 4.20 7.37
C GLU A 21 0.65 4.53 6.27
N ASP A 22 1.10 5.04 5.12
CA ASP A 22 0.22 5.33 3.98
C ASP A 22 -0.28 4.03 3.34
N ILE A 23 0.59 3.03 3.18
CA ILE A 23 0.20 1.72 2.66
C ILE A 23 -0.75 1.01 3.66
N ALA A 24 -0.49 1.16 4.97
CA ALA A 24 -1.34 0.64 6.02
C ALA A 24 -2.73 1.30 6.03
N PHE A 25 -2.83 2.57 5.65
CA PHE A 25 -4.10 3.26 5.46
C PHE A 25 -4.93 2.61 4.35
N TYR A 26 -4.32 2.27 3.21
CA TYR A 26 -5.00 1.56 2.12
C TYR A 26 -5.51 0.17 2.55
N VAL A 27 -4.78 -0.53 3.42
CA VAL A 27 -5.27 -1.78 4.03
C VAL A 27 -6.45 -1.51 4.97
N SER A 28 -6.34 -0.48 5.81
CA SER A 28 -7.34 -0.13 6.83
C SER A 28 -8.70 0.24 6.23
N ILE A 29 -8.71 0.90 5.07
CA ILE A 29 -9.94 1.23 4.34
C ILE A 29 -10.44 0.07 3.45
N GLY A 30 -9.74 -1.07 3.46
CA GLY A 30 -10.07 -2.25 2.65
C GLY A 30 -9.82 -2.06 1.15
N TRP A 31 -8.93 -1.14 0.78
CA TRP A 31 -8.58 -0.87 -0.62
C TRP A 31 -7.63 -1.92 -1.19
N ILE A 32 -6.65 -2.32 -0.39
CA ILE A 32 -5.69 -3.38 -0.70
C ILE A 32 -5.69 -4.41 0.43
N SER A 33 -5.25 -5.62 0.15
CA SER A 33 -5.16 -6.70 1.14
C SER A 33 -3.87 -6.59 1.96
N ALA A 34 -3.81 -7.27 3.11
CA ALA A 34 -2.56 -7.40 3.86
C ALA A 34 -1.45 -8.11 3.05
N ASP A 35 -1.83 -9.04 2.15
CA ASP A 35 -0.90 -9.63 1.17
C ASP A 35 -0.35 -8.59 0.18
N ASP A 36 -1.19 -7.68 -0.33
CA ASP A 36 -0.75 -6.60 -1.23
C ASP A 36 0.20 -5.64 -0.50
N TYR A 37 -0.08 -5.33 0.78
CA TYR A 37 0.83 -4.55 1.63
C TYR A 37 2.20 -5.21 1.71
N GLN A 38 2.24 -6.53 1.95
CA GLN A 38 3.49 -7.28 2.04
C GLN A 38 4.23 -7.33 0.70
N ASP A 39 3.52 -7.43 -0.42
CA ASP A 39 4.12 -7.42 -1.76
C ASP A 39 4.71 -6.03 -2.12
N ILE A 40 4.04 -4.95 -1.70
CA ILE A 40 4.49 -3.57 -1.94
C ILE A 40 5.68 -3.21 -1.05
N THR A 41 5.54 -3.43 0.26
CA THR A 41 6.49 -2.92 1.26
C THR A 41 7.62 -3.91 1.56
N GLY A 42 7.38 -5.21 1.37
CA GLY A 42 8.25 -6.28 1.84
C GLY A 42 8.09 -6.62 3.32
N ASP A 43 7.38 -5.78 4.08
CA ASP A 43 7.14 -5.95 5.50
C ASP A 43 5.78 -6.62 5.76
N LYS A 44 5.69 -7.33 6.88
CA LYS A 44 4.40 -7.85 7.32
C LYS A 44 3.54 -6.70 7.81
N TYR A 45 2.29 -6.67 7.36
CA TYR A 45 1.30 -5.75 7.92
C TYR A 45 1.09 -6.08 9.40
N GLU A 46 1.55 -5.21 10.30
CA GLU A 46 1.25 -5.26 11.72
C GLU A 46 0.12 -4.25 11.99
N ALA A 47 -1.06 -4.78 12.32
CA ALA A 47 -2.28 -4.01 12.59
C ALA A 47 -2.27 -3.33 13.96
#